data_AF-A0A941VHY6-F1
#
_entry.id   AF-A0A941VHY6-F1
#
_cell.length_a   1.000
_cell.length_b   1.000
_cell.length_c   1.000
_cell.angle_alpha   90.00
_cell.angle_beta   90.00
_cell.angle_gamma   90.00
#
_symmetry.space_group_name_H-M   'P 1'
#
loop_
_entity.id
_entity.type
_entity.pdbx_description
1 polymer ?
#
loop_
_entity_poly.entity_id
_entity_poly.type
_entity_poly.pdbx_seq_one_letter_code
_entity_poly.pdbx_strand_id
1 'polypeptide(L)'
;REQRDDIPEIAGAMLKELVEQKLVPPRQFSTAALNALRTHDWPGNFSELRSIVQTLANTAAGEQISLEETQRALPRAAAPNAAASLHLDAPLRDARDAFERVYFEYHLAKEGGNISRVADAVGLERTHLYRKLKHLGIRISRKNDE
;
A
#
# COMPACT_ATOMS: atom_id res chain seq x y z
N ARG A 1 11.71 -0.28 8.96
CA ARG A 1 11.09 0.38 10.13
C ARG A 1 11.87 1.63 10.54
N GLU A 2 13.22 1.62 10.53
CA GLU A 2 14.05 2.82 10.78
C GLU A 2 13.78 4.01 9.83
N GLN A 3 13.52 3.77 8.53
CA GLN A 3 13.30 4.87 7.56
C GLN A 3 11.94 5.59 7.66
N ARG A 4 11.07 5.25 8.61
CA ARG A 4 9.73 5.89 8.73
C ARG A 4 9.78 7.23 9.45
N ASP A 5 10.72 7.41 10.36
CA ASP A 5 10.82 8.63 11.17
C ASP A 5 11.39 9.81 10.39
N ASP A 6 12.16 9.56 9.32
CA ASP A 6 12.72 10.60 8.45
C ASP A 6 11.73 11.08 7.37
N ILE A 7 10.59 10.38 7.17
CA ILE A 7 9.64 10.71 6.09
C ILE A 7 9.10 12.13 6.16
N PRO A 8 8.73 12.69 7.33
CA PRO A 8 8.34 14.08 7.44
C PRO A 8 9.41 15.07 6.95
N GLU A 9 10.67 14.84 7.31
CA GLU A 9 11.78 15.71 6.90
C GLU A 9 12.05 15.58 5.40
N ILE A 10 12.06 14.36 4.89
CA ILE A 10 12.26 14.07 3.46
C ILE A 10 11.14 14.66 2.62
N ALA A 11 9.88 14.51 3.04
CA ALA A 11 8.73 15.08 2.34
C ALA A 11 8.80 16.62 2.30
N GLY A 12 9.21 17.24 3.41
CA GLY A 12 9.44 18.69 3.47
C GLY A 12 10.55 19.15 2.53
N ALA A 13 11.68 18.44 2.52
CA ALA A 13 12.80 18.73 1.62
C ALA A 13 12.41 18.56 0.14
N MET A 14 11.71 17.48 -0.21
CA MET A 14 11.20 17.24 -1.56
C MET A 14 10.24 18.34 -2.02
N LEU A 15 9.33 18.78 -1.16
CA LEU A 15 8.42 19.87 -1.50
C LEU A 15 9.20 21.16 -1.79
N LYS A 16 10.19 21.49 -0.95
CA LYS A 16 11.04 22.67 -1.17
C LYS A 16 11.80 22.59 -2.50
N GLU A 17 12.38 21.44 -2.82
CA GLU A 17 13.07 21.19 -4.09
C GLU A 17 12.12 21.39 -5.29
N LEU A 18 10.90 20.86 -5.22
CA LEU A 18 9.91 20.99 -6.28
C LEU A 18 9.46 22.45 -6.50
N VAL A 19 9.36 23.23 -5.40
CA VAL A 19 9.06 24.67 -5.45
C VAL A 19 10.22 25.44 -6.07
N GLU A 20 11.46 25.12 -5.70
CA GLU A 20 12.67 25.73 -6.29
C GLU A 20 12.78 25.43 -7.79
N GLN A 21 12.40 24.23 -8.21
CA GLN A 21 12.32 23.83 -9.63
C GLN A 21 11.12 24.44 -10.37
N LYS A 22 10.27 25.25 -9.70
CA LYS A 22 9.02 25.84 -10.24
C LYS A 22 8.06 24.81 -10.82
N LEU A 23 8.13 23.56 -10.37
CA LEU A 23 7.22 22.50 -10.81
C LEU A 23 5.89 22.54 -10.08
N VAL A 24 5.85 23.19 -8.90
CA VAL A 24 4.68 23.27 -8.03
C VAL A 24 4.63 24.66 -7.37
N PRO A 25 3.43 25.16 -7.03
CA PRO A 25 3.29 26.40 -6.26
C PRO A 25 3.89 26.26 -4.85
N PRO A 26 4.37 27.36 -4.24
CA PRO A 26 4.92 27.36 -2.88
C PRO A 26 3.83 26.94 -1.88
N ARG A 27 4.04 25.80 -1.22
CA ARG A 27 3.10 25.23 -0.26
C ARG A 27 3.82 24.68 0.96
N GLN A 28 3.08 24.47 2.03
CA GLN A 28 3.57 23.91 3.29
C GLN A 28 2.68 22.76 3.75
N PHE A 29 3.25 21.71 4.32
CA PHE A 29 2.47 20.66 4.96
C PHE A 29 1.99 21.10 6.34
N SER A 30 0.75 20.76 6.67
CA SER A 30 0.32 20.76 8.07
C SER A 30 1.02 19.67 8.88
N THR A 31 1.15 19.85 10.19
CA THR A 31 1.70 18.82 11.09
C THR A 31 0.91 17.51 11.02
N ALA A 32 -0.42 17.60 10.87
CA ALA A 32 -1.28 16.45 10.69
C ALA A 32 -1.01 15.71 9.36
N ALA A 33 -0.77 16.44 8.26
CA ALA A 33 -0.38 15.85 6.97
C ALA A 33 0.95 15.08 7.06
N LEU A 34 1.97 15.67 7.69
CA LEU A 34 3.26 15.01 7.88
C LEU A 34 3.13 13.73 8.73
N ASN A 35 2.32 13.76 9.78
CA ASN A 35 2.04 12.57 10.58
C ASN A 35 1.34 11.48 9.76
N ALA A 36 0.41 11.83 8.86
CA ALA A 36 -0.23 10.87 7.97
C ALA A 36 0.79 10.19 7.03
N LEU A 37 1.69 10.96 6.44
CA LEU A 37 2.79 10.44 5.60
C LEU A 37 3.71 9.50 6.38
N ARG A 38 4.01 9.82 7.66
CA ARG A 38 4.81 8.97 8.55
C ARG A 38 4.13 7.63 8.87
N THR A 39 2.82 7.64 9.09
CA THR A 39 2.06 6.43 9.43
C THR A 39 1.81 5.50 8.25
N HIS A 40 1.94 6.01 7.02
CA HIS A 40 1.69 5.23 5.81
C HIS A 40 2.82 4.24 5.52
N ASP A 41 2.45 3.06 5.03
CA ASP A 41 3.42 2.09 4.51
C ASP A 41 3.75 2.45 3.06
N TRP A 42 5.04 2.59 2.75
CA TRP A 42 5.53 3.03 1.43
C TRP A 42 6.07 1.83 0.61
N PRO A 43 5.21 1.02 -0.02
CA PRO A 43 5.63 -0.16 -0.77
C PRO A 43 6.47 0.18 -2.01
N GLY A 44 6.30 1.38 -2.58
CA GLY A 44 7.05 1.90 -3.72
C GLY A 44 8.28 2.73 -3.38
N ASN A 45 8.70 2.78 -2.10
CA ASN A 45 9.83 3.58 -1.59
C ASN A 45 9.70 5.09 -1.91
N PHE A 46 10.83 5.77 -2.15
CA PHE A 46 10.93 7.22 -2.36
C PHE A 46 10.28 7.73 -3.66
N SER A 47 10.18 6.90 -4.69
CA SER A 47 9.54 7.31 -5.95
C SER A 47 8.04 7.53 -5.78
N GLU A 48 7.40 6.69 -4.97
CA GLU A 48 5.98 6.82 -4.62
C GLU A 48 5.75 8.07 -3.75
N LEU A 49 6.60 8.28 -2.73
CA LEU A 49 6.58 9.50 -1.92
C LEU A 49 6.69 10.76 -2.77
N ARG A 50 7.65 10.81 -3.71
CA ARG A 50 7.82 11.96 -4.61
C ARG A 50 6.57 12.21 -5.45
N SER A 51 5.98 11.15 -6.03
CA SER A 51 4.76 11.29 -6.82
C SER A 51 3.62 11.87 -5.99
N ILE A 52 3.43 11.39 -4.76
CA ILE A 52 2.37 11.86 -3.86
C ILE A 52 2.61 13.31 -3.44
N VAL A 53 3.83 13.65 -3.05
CA VAL A 53 4.21 15.03 -2.68
C VAL A 53 3.94 15.97 -3.87
N GLN A 54 4.30 15.58 -5.08
CA GLN A 54 4.03 16.36 -6.29
C GLN A 54 2.53 16.49 -6.58
N THR A 55 1.77 15.41 -6.46
CA THR A 55 0.32 15.45 -6.62
C THR A 55 -0.31 16.39 -5.59
N LEU A 56 0.02 16.25 -4.31
CA LEU A 56 -0.49 17.11 -3.23
C LEU A 56 -0.13 18.58 -3.45
N ALA A 57 1.10 18.86 -3.84
CA ALA A 57 1.55 20.21 -4.13
C ALA A 57 0.81 20.83 -5.33
N ASN A 58 0.26 20.04 -6.25
CA ASN A 58 -0.56 20.52 -7.37
C ASN A 58 -2.06 20.58 -7.06
N THR A 59 -2.60 19.60 -6.33
CA THR A 59 -4.05 19.46 -6.11
C THR A 59 -4.58 20.14 -4.87
N ALA A 60 -3.72 20.53 -3.91
CA ALA A 60 -4.20 21.25 -2.73
C ALA A 60 -4.90 22.56 -3.11
N ALA A 61 -5.93 22.92 -2.37
CA ALA A 61 -6.73 24.11 -2.65
C ALA A 61 -6.09 25.41 -2.12
N GLY A 62 -5.20 25.30 -1.13
CA GLY A 62 -4.56 26.44 -0.46
C GLY A 62 -3.04 26.37 -0.40
N GLU A 63 -2.45 27.33 0.32
CA GLU A 63 -1.00 27.34 0.63
C GLU A 63 -0.59 26.22 1.60
N GLN A 64 -1.53 25.73 2.40
CA GLN A 64 -1.30 24.66 3.35
C GLN A 64 -1.97 23.35 2.91
N ILE A 65 -1.19 22.28 2.86
CA ILE A 65 -1.67 20.92 2.57
C ILE A 65 -2.23 20.33 3.88
N SER A 66 -3.53 20.11 3.90
CA SER A 66 -4.28 19.57 5.03
C SER A 66 -4.17 18.05 5.15
N LEU A 67 -4.57 17.53 6.31
CA LEU A 67 -4.67 16.08 6.54
C LEU A 67 -5.62 15.42 5.54
N GLU A 68 -6.77 16.03 5.27
CA GLU A 68 -7.80 15.48 4.38
C GLU A 68 -7.30 15.35 2.94
N GLU A 69 -6.59 16.36 2.44
CA GLU A 69 -5.97 16.33 1.11
C GLU A 69 -4.90 15.23 1.06
N THR A 70 -4.07 15.14 2.10
CA THR A 70 -3.03 14.11 2.23
C THR A 70 -3.64 12.72 2.24
N GLN A 71 -4.68 12.48 3.02
CA GLN A 71 -5.39 11.19 3.07
C GLN A 71 -6.09 10.83 1.76
N ARG A 72 -6.52 11.84 0.99
CA ARG A 72 -7.13 11.64 -0.33
C ARG A 72 -6.11 11.28 -1.40
N ALA A 73 -4.92 11.87 -1.35
CA ALA A 73 -3.86 11.63 -2.34
C ALA A 73 -2.99 10.42 -2.00
N LEU A 74 -2.87 10.07 -0.71
CA LEU A 74 -2.30 8.80 -0.31
C LEU A 74 -3.12 7.69 -0.97
N PRO A 75 -2.50 6.77 -1.75
CA PRO A 75 -3.19 5.57 -2.15
C PRO A 75 -3.62 4.96 -0.83
N ARG A 76 -4.94 4.86 -0.62
CA ARG A 76 -5.45 4.24 0.59
C ARG A 76 -4.76 2.90 0.60
N ALA A 77 -3.80 2.71 1.53
CA ALA A 77 -3.16 1.42 1.76
C ALA A 77 -4.36 0.52 1.76
N ALA A 78 -4.46 -0.36 0.77
CA ALA A 78 -5.69 -1.06 0.53
C ALA A 78 -5.93 -1.80 1.84
N ALA A 79 -6.73 -1.22 2.73
CA ALA A 79 -7.43 -1.92 3.76
C ALA A 79 -8.03 -3.02 2.92
N PRO A 80 -7.58 -4.28 3.07
CA PRO A 80 -7.85 -5.32 2.10
C PRO A 80 -9.35 -5.30 1.93
N ASN A 81 -9.81 -4.67 0.85
CA ASN A 81 -11.20 -4.28 0.75
C ASN A 81 -11.81 -5.52 0.16
N ALA A 82 -11.93 -6.52 1.01
CA ALA A 82 -12.33 -7.88 0.70
C ALA A 82 -13.77 -7.96 0.17
N ALA A 83 -14.41 -6.81 -0.06
CA ALA A 83 -15.76 -6.68 -0.58
C ALA A 83 -15.86 -5.82 -1.86
N ALA A 84 -14.81 -5.10 -2.27
CA ALA A 84 -14.89 -4.28 -3.49
C ALA A 84 -14.35 -5.07 -4.68
N SER A 85 -15.29 -5.59 -5.49
CA SER A 85 -15.10 -6.29 -6.77
C SER A 85 -15.24 -7.82 -6.75
N LEU A 86 -16.16 -8.37 -5.97
CA LEU A 86 -16.82 -9.60 -6.41
C LEU A 86 -17.68 -9.23 -7.64
N HIS A 87 -17.11 -9.30 -8.84
CA HIS A 87 -17.85 -9.15 -10.08
C HIS A 87 -18.82 -10.33 -10.21
N LEU A 88 -20.07 -10.15 -9.80
CA LEU A 88 -21.11 -11.16 -9.92
C LEU A 88 -21.47 -11.47 -11.39
N ASP A 89 -21.09 -10.57 -12.31
CA ASP A 89 -21.21 -10.76 -13.75
C ASP A 89 -20.07 -11.58 -14.37
N ALA A 90 -19.04 -11.91 -13.59
CA ALA A 90 -17.93 -12.75 -14.05
C ALA A 90 -18.31 -14.24 -13.98
N PRO A 91 -17.70 -15.10 -14.83
CA PRO A 91 -17.82 -16.54 -14.71
C PRO A 91 -17.50 -17.00 -13.27
N LEU A 92 -18.27 -17.96 -12.75
CA LEU A 92 -18.14 -18.46 -11.37
C LEU A 92 -16.68 -18.84 -11.00
N ARG A 93 -15.93 -19.33 -11.99
CA ARG A 93 -14.51 -19.65 -11.84
C ARG A 93 -13.67 -18.42 -11.48
N ASP A 94 -13.85 -17.33 -12.20
CA ASP A 94 -13.07 -16.10 -12.03
C ASP A 94 -13.45 -15.40 -10.72
N ALA A 95 -14.73 -15.43 -10.35
CA ALA A 95 -15.21 -14.94 -9.05
C ALA A 95 -14.62 -15.75 -7.89
N ARG A 96 -14.51 -17.09 -8.04
CA ARG A 96 -13.87 -17.94 -7.04
C ARG A 96 -12.38 -17.64 -6.92
N ASP A 97 -11.68 -17.52 -8.04
CA ASP A 97 -10.25 -17.22 -8.05
C ASP A 97 -9.96 -15.84 -7.43
N ALA A 98 -10.80 -14.83 -7.69
CA ALA A 98 -10.71 -13.51 -7.07
C ALA A 98 -10.90 -13.57 -5.55
N PHE A 99 -11.92 -14.28 -5.06
CA PHE A 99 -12.13 -14.49 -3.63
C PHE A 99 -10.94 -15.22 -2.98
N GLU A 100 -10.51 -16.32 -3.58
CA GLU A 100 -9.40 -17.12 -3.06
C GLU A 100 -8.11 -16.31 -2.99
N ARG A 101 -7.87 -15.45 -3.99
CA ARG A 101 -6.70 -14.58 -4.01
C ARG A 101 -6.70 -13.64 -2.80
N VAL A 102 -7.79 -12.92 -2.59
CA VAL A 102 -7.95 -11.98 -1.46
C VAL A 102 -7.84 -12.72 -0.12
N TYR A 103 -8.47 -13.88 -0.02
CA TYR A 103 -8.47 -14.69 1.18
C TYR A 103 -7.05 -15.15 1.57
N PHE A 104 -6.27 -15.65 0.61
CA PHE A 104 -4.90 -16.05 0.88
C PHE A 104 -3.97 -14.87 1.12
N GLU A 105 -4.14 -13.75 0.41
CA GLU A 105 -3.37 -12.52 0.66
C GLU A 105 -3.59 -12.01 2.10
N TYR A 106 -4.84 -12.04 2.58
CA TYR A 106 -5.17 -11.68 3.97
C TYR A 106 -4.45 -12.57 4.98
N HIS A 107 -4.53 -13.90 4.81
CA HIS A 107 -3.87 -14.83 5.73
C HIS A 107 -2.34 -14.75 5.64
N LEU A 108 -1.79 -14.54 4.46
CA LEU A 108 -0.35 -14.40 4.25
C LEU A 108 0.20 -13.12 4.88
N ALA A 109 -0.56 -12.01 4.80
CA ALA A 109 -0.22 -10.77 5.48
C ALA A 109 -0.30 -10.91 7.01
N LYS A 110 -1.34 -11.60 7.51
CA LYS A 110 -1.53 -11.86 8.95
C LYS A 110 -0.42 -12.71 9.56
N GLU A 111 0.02 -13.75 8.86
CA GLU A 111 1.04 -14.69 9.33
C GLU A 111 2.48 -14.29 8.91
N GLY A 112 2.66 -13.08 8.36
CA GLY A 112 3.98 -12.55 8.00
C GLY A 112 4.69 -13.35 6.90
N GLY A 113 3.94 -14.00 6.00
CA GLY A 113 4.49 -14.80 4.91
C GLY A 113 4.79 -16.26 5.25
N ASN A 114 4.49 -16.72 6.48
CA ASN A 114 4.74 -18.12 6.85
C ASN A 114 3.68 -19.06 6.26
N ILE A 115 4.02 -19.70 5.14
CA ILE A 115 3.14 -20.61 4.39
C ILE A 115 2.67 -21.80 5.23
N SER A 116 3.52 -22.31 6.13
CA SER A 116 3.16 -23.43 7.01
C SER A 116 2.05 -23.03 7.97
N ARG A 117 2.17 -21.84 8.59
CA ARG A 117 1.11 -21.31 9.47
C ARG A 117 -0.16 -20.96 8.71
N VAL A 118 -0.03 -20.43 7.49
CA VAL A 118 -1.19 -20.22 6.63
C VAL A 118 -1.87 -21.57 6.35
N ALA A 119 -1.16 -22.56 5.86
CA ALA A 119 -1.67 -23.92 5.57
C ALA A 119 -2.45 -24.51 6.76
N ASP A 120 -1.89 -24.43 7.96
CA ASP A 120 -2.54 -24.88 9.19
C ASP A 120 -3.81 -24.07 9.52
N ALA A 121 -3.75 -22.73 9.35
CA ALA A 121 -4.88 -21.84 9.60
C ALA A 121 -6.04 -21.99 8.60
N VAL A 122 -5.75 -22.32 7.34
CA VAL A 122 -6.76 -22.60 6.30
C VAL A 122 -7.19 -24.06 6.24
N GLY A 123 -6.54 -24.96 6.99
CA GLY A 123 -6.82 -26.40 6.94
C GLY A 123 -6.48 -27.06 5.59
N LEU A 124 -5.53 -26.48 4.86
CA LEU A 124 -5.09 -26.95 3.55
C LEU A 124 -3.68 -27.55 3.66
N GLU A 125 -3.44 -28.66 2.97
CA GLU A 125 -2.11 -29.25 2.88
C GLU A 125 -1.15 -28.31 2.14
N ARG A 126 0.12 -28.25 2.58
CA ARG A 126 1.10 -27.24 2.12
C ARG A 126 1.33 -27.32 0.61
N THR A 127 1.41 -28.52 0.05
CA THR A 127 1.60 -28.73 -1.40
C THR A 127 0.41 -28.21 -2.19
N HIS A 128 -0.81 -28.46 -1.68
CA HIS A 128 -2.04 -27.92 -2.26
C HIS A 128 -2.10 -26.40 -2.20
N LEU A 129 -1.72 -25.80 -1.07
CA LEU A 129 -1.67 -24.34 -0.92
C LEU A 129 -0.68 -23.71 -1.90
N TYR A 130 0.53 -24.27 -2.04
CA TYR A 130 1.54 -23.79 -2.99
C TYR A 130 1.03 -23.78 -4.44
N ARG A 131 0.38 -24.87 -4.87
CA ARG A 131 -0.20 -24.96 -6.21
C ARG A 131 -1.27 -23.90 -6.44
N LYS A 132 -2.08 -23.63 -5.42
CA LYS A 132 -3.16 -22.64 -5.46
C LYS A 132 -2.63 -21.21 -5.52
N LEU A 133 -1.67 -20.88 -4.66
CA LEU A 133 -0.99 -19.56 -4.68
C LEU A 133 -0.31 -19.29 -6.02
N LYS A 134 0.33 -20.31 -6.62
CA LYS A 134 0.93 -20.22 -7.95
C LYS A 134 -0.11 -20.01 -9.05
N HIS A 135 -1.25 -20.72 -8.99
CA HIS A 135 -2.34 -20.55 -9.94
C HIS A 135 -2.96 -19.15 -9.87
N LEU A 136 -3.09 -18.60 -8.66
CA LEU A 136 -3.64 -17.28 -8.39
C LEU A 136 -2.65 -16.13 -8.65
N GLY A 137 -1.39 -16.43 -8.99
CA GLY A 137 -0.37 -15.42 -9.26
C GLY A 137 0.07 -14.62 -8.04
N ILE A 138 -0.03 -15.19 -6.84
CA ILE A 138 0.44 -14.55 -5.60
C ILE A 138 1.96 -14.80 -5.47
N ARG A 139 2.75 -13.72 -5.46
CA ARG A 139 4.21 -13.81 -5.30
C ARG A 139 4.55 -14.06 -3.84
N ILE A 140 4.93 -15.28 -3.52
CA ILE A 140 5.41 -15.63 -2.19
C ILE A 140 6.90 -15.26 -2.12
N SER A 141 7.21 -14.18 -1.40
CA SER A 141 8.61 -13.86 -1.09
C SER A 141 9.12 -14.91 -0.10
N ARG A 142 10.05 -15.77 -0.52
CA ARG A 142 10.76 -16.69 0.39
C ARG A 142 11.56 -15.84 1.36
N LYS A 143 10.96 -15.55 2.52
CA LYS A 143 11.69 -15.15 3.71
C LYS A 143 11.50 -16.29 4.69
N ASN A 144 12.60 -16.97 5.03
CA ASN A 144 12.70 -18.15 5.91
C ASN A 144 12.74 -19.49 5.17
N ASP A 145 13.85 -19.74 4.49
CA ASP A 145 14.55 -21.03 4.60
C ASP A 145 15.88 -20.73 5.32
N GLU A 146 15.83 -20.56 6.65
CA GLU A 146 16.94 -20.75 7.58
C GLU A 146 16.42 -21.62 8.73
#